data_AF-A0A5E4R3T1-F1
#
_entry.id   AF-A0A5E4R3T1-F1
#
_cell.length_a   1.000
_cell.length_b   1.000
_cell.length_c   1.000
_cell.angle_alpha   90.00
_cell.angle_beta   90.00
_cell.angle_gamma   90.00
#
_symmetry.space_group_name_H-M   'P 1'
#
loop_
_entity.id
_entity.type
_entity.pdbx_description
1 polymer ?
#
loop_
_entity_poly.entity_id
_entity_poly.type
_entity_poly.pdbx_seq_one_letter_code
_entity_poly.pdbx_strand_id
1 'polypeptide(L)'
;MSETLQVSAKFSEINLRIYGPQVVTAARTLAAHPGSAAARENLDVFVDMWAWLLSDAARLAKELLNITDDKPDKQQYSSLPRPGKHGTTSKPLKAVRLDSDEQAKIAKSGLEMKMMSSEMDAETDKAKNMSSMAFAMYQFTKGEGRLNTTQDLFTQAEYFAEEANRLYKIVRQFSYQVPAGTAKKELLEHLDKVPTYVQQLQFTVKEPTVGRAATFSKVDNVIQETKHLMNVISKVVTTCFDCANKYKLDFTGLSAGGAGASRGTRDEESGGGGGTDAKPGGSTSDTAM
;
A
#
# COMPACT_ATOMS: atom_id res chain seq x y z
N MET A 1 14.29 -8.27 -0.36
CA MET A 1 14.01 -8.97 0.91
C MET A 1 13.83 -10.44 0.58
N SER A 2 14.62 -11.34 1.18
CA SER A 2 14.54 -12.79 0.91
C SER A 2 13.29 -13.40 1.56
N GLU A 3 12.68 -14.40 0.91
CA GLU A 3 11.56 -15.19 1.45
C GLU A 3 11.90 -15.78 2.82
N THR A 4 13.14 -16.24 3.00
CA THR A 4 13.64 -16.78 4.28
C THR A 4 13.63 -15.74 5.40
N LEU A 5 13.97 -14.48 5.08
CA LEU A 5 13.96 -13.40 6.07
C LEU A 5 12.53 -13.00 6.44
N GLN A 6 11.61 -13.02 5.48
CA GLN A 6 10.20 -12.74 5.71
C GLN A 6 9.55 -13.79 6.62
N VAL A 7 9.83 -15.07 6.37
CA VAL A 7 9.37 -16.18 7.22
C VAL A 7 9.95 -16.06 8.64
N SER A 8 11.25 -15.78 8.75
CA SER A 8 11.93 -15.62 10.05
C SER A 8 11.36 -14.43 10.84
N ALA A 9 11.12 -13.30 10.18
CA ALA A 9 10.51 -12.12 10.81
C ALA A 9 9.09 -12.41 11.35
N LYS A 10 8.25 -13.08 10.55
CA LYS A 10 6.90 -13.50 10.98
C LYS A 10 6.95 -14.47 12.16
N PHE A 11 7.87 -15.42 12.15
CA PHE A 11 8.04 -16.36 13.25
C PHE A 11 8.45 -15.65 14.55
N SER A 12 9.42 -14.73 14.47
CA SER A 12 9.88 -13.93 15.61
C SER A 12 8.76 -13.05 16.18
N GLU A 13 7.97 -12.41 15.31
CA GLU A 13 6.79 -11.61 15.68
C GLU A 13 5.76 -12.43 16.47
N ILE A 14 5.38 -13.61 15.95
CA ILE A 14 4.38 -14.49 16.59
C ILE A 14 4.87 -14.91 17.98
N ASN A 15 6.13 -15.32 18.10
CA ASN A 15 6.68 -15.78 19.38
C ASN A 15 6.78 -14.65 20.41
N LEU A 16 7.21 -13.44 20.02
CA LEU A 16 7.20 -12.29 20.90
C LEU A 16 5.80 -12.00 21.44
N ARG A 17 4.78 -12.10 20.59
CA ARG A 17 3.38 -11.86 20.96
C ARG A 17 2.82 -12.91 21.91
N ILE A 18 3.19 -14.19 21.72
CA ILE A 18 2.72 -15.30 22.54
C ILE A 18 3.45 -15.33 23.89
N TYR A 19 4.78 -15.23 23.89
CA TYR A 19 5.61 -15.49 25.05
C TYR A 19 5.93 -14.24 25.89
N GLY A 20 5.94 -13.04 25.31
CA GLY A 20 6.18 -11.80 26.05
C GLY A 20 5.27 -11.62 27.27
N PRO A 21 3.94 -11.79 27.15
CA PRO A 21 3.02 -11.73 28.28
C PRO A 21 3.25 -12.83 29.35
N GLN A 22 3.84 -13.97 28.96
CA GLN A 22 4.08 -15.09 29.88
C GLN A 22 5.18 -14.76 30.89
N VAL A 23 6.18 -13.97 30.50
CA VAL A 23 7.23 -13.49 31.42
C VAL A 23 6.62 -12.68 32.56
N VAL A 24 5.70 -11.76 32.23
CA VAL A 24 5.01 -10.92 33.21
C VAL A 24 4.12 -11.77 34.12
N THR A 25 3.45 -12.77 33.54
CA THR A 25 2.60 -13.71 34.29
C THR A 25 3.43 -14.53 35.26
N ALA A 26 4.54 -15.12 34.82
CA ALA A 26 5.45 -15.89 35.66
C ALA A 26 6.05 -15.04 36.80
N ALA A 27 6.42 -13.79 36.50
CA ALA A 27 6.95 -12.86 37.51
C ALA A 27 5.90 -12.54 38.59
N ARG A 28 4.64 -12.34 38.20
CA ARG A 28 3.51 -12.14 39.13
C ARG A 28 3.26 -13.38 39.98
N THR A 29 3.32 -14.58 39.39
CA THR A 29 3.17 -15.84 40.12
C THR A 29 4.26 -16.00 41.18
N LEU A 30 5.52 -15.70 40.86
CA LEU A 30 6.60 -15.72 41.85
C LEU A 30 6.42 -14.66 42.94
N ALA A 31 5.96 -13.46 42.59
CA ALA A 31 5.67 -12.41 43.57
C ALA A 31 4.55 -12.81 44.54
N ALA A 32 3.52 -13.52 44.06
CA ALA A 32 2.46 -14.07 44.89
C ALA A 32 2.93 -15.25 45.76
N HIS A 33 3.96 -15.98 45.33
CA HIS A 33 4.49 -17.16 46.02
C HIS A 33 6.03 -17.15 46.13
N PRO A 34 6.64 -16.25 46.92
CA PRO A 34 8.09 -16.02 46.88
C PRO A 34 8.96 -17.22 47.29
N GLY A 35 8.41 -18.12 48.11
CA GLY A 35 9.07 -19.35 48.56
C GLY A 35 8.94 -20.55 47.61
N SER A 36 8.19 -20.42 46.51
CA SER A 36 7.95 -21.53 45.58
C SER A 36 9.12 -21.70 44.61
N ALA A 37 9.83 -22.83 44.73
CA ALA A 37 10.90 -23.20 43.79
C ALA A 37 10.37 -23.35 42.35
N ALA A 38 9.20 -23.97 42.18
CA ALA A 38 8.56 -24.14 40.87
C ALA A 38 8.19 -22.80 40.22
N ALA A 39 7.72 -21.82 41.00
CA ALA A 39 7.42 -20.49 40.47
C ALA A 39 8.70 -19.74 40.03
N ARG A 40 9.83 -19.99 40.70
CA ARG A 40 11.13 -19.43 40.35
C ARG A 40 11.67 -20.04 39.07
N GLU A 41 11.73 -21.38 39.00
CA GLU A 41 12.18 -22.09 37.79
C GLU A 41 11.33 -21.72 36.57
N ASN A 42 10.01 -21.59 36.74
CA ASN A 42 9.11 -21.16 35.67
C ASN A 42 9.44 -19.74 35.18
N LEU A 43 9.75 -18.80 36.08
CA LEU A 43 10.18 -17.46 35.70
C LEU A 43 11.51 -17.49 34.95
N ASP A 44 12.49 -18.26 35.43
CA ASP A 44 13.81 -18.36 34.83
C ASP A 44 13.73 -18.83 33.37
N VAL A 45 12.92 -19.87 33.09
CA VAL A 45 12.67 -20.36 31.72
C VAL A 45 12.08 -19.27 30.82
N PHE A 46 11.10 -18.50 31.31
CA PHE A 46 10.50 -17.43 30.52
C PHE A 46 11.45 -16.25 30.31
N VAL A 47 12.31 -15.93 31.28
CA VAL A 47 13.34 -14.89 31.16
C VAL A 47 14.39 -15.30 30.12
N ASP A 48 14.85 -16.55 30.13
CA ASP A 48 15.80 -17.07 29.14
C ASP A 48 15.19 -17.04 27.73
N MET A 49 13.95 -17.49 27.58
CA MET A 49 13.21 -17.40 26.32
C MET A 49 13.06 -15.95 25.85
N TRP A 50 12.76 -15.03 26.76
CA TRP A 50 12.65 -13.60 26.45
C TRP A 50 13.96 -13.00 25.96
N ALA A 51 15.08 -13.32 26.61
CA ALA A 51 16.40 -12.89 26.20
C ALA A 51 16.76 -13.41 24.80
N TRP A 52 16.40 -14.67 24.49
CA TRP A 52 16.58 -15.25 23.17
C TRP A 52 15.74 -14.53 22.11
N LEU A 53 14.45 -14.29 22.38
CA LEU A 53 13.56 -13.58 21.46
C LEU A 53 14.01 -12.14 21.19
N LEU A 54 14.47 -11.42 22.21
CA LEU A 54 15.04 -10.08 22.05
C LEU A 54 16.31 -10.10 21.18
N SER A 55 17.18 -11.08 21.38
CA SER A 55 18.40 -11.24 20.60
C SER A 55 18.10 -11.55 19.13
N ASP A 56 17.11 -12.42 18.87
CA ASP A 56 16.66 -12.76 17.54
C ASP A 56 16.00 -11.56 16.83
N ALA A 57 15.13 -10.84 17.52
CA ALA A 57 14.52 -9.62 16.99
C ALA A 57 15.56 -8.54 16.66
N ALA A 58 16.57 -8.36 17.53
CA ALA A 58 17.67 -7.42 17.27
C ALA A 58 18.52 -7.84 16.06
N ARG A 59 18.76 -9.14 15.88
CA ARG A 59 19.44 -9.68 14.69
C ARG A 59 18.64 -9.40 13.42
N LEU A 60 17.35 -9.72 13.41
CA LEU A 60 16.46 -9.46 12.28
C LEU A 60 16.38 -7.96 11.95
N ALA A 61 16.33 -7.10 12.97
CA ALA A 61 16.36 -5.66 12.78
C ALA A 61 17.66 -5.19 12.09
N LYS A 62 18.82 -5.75 12.47
CA LYS A 62 20.10 -5.46 11.80
C LYS A 62 20.12 -5.98 10.36
N GLU A 63 19.61 -7.19 10.11
CA GLU A 63 19.53 -7.74 8.75
C GLU A 63 18.63 -6.89 7.85
N LEU A 64 17.49 -6.42 8.38
CA LEU A 64 16.61 -5.48 7.68
C LEU A 64 17.27 -4.12 7.44
N LEU A 65 17.97 -3.58 8.45
CA LEU A 65 18.72 -2.34 8.32
C LEU A 65 19.81 -2.45 7.27
N ASN A 66 20.52 -3.58 7.20
CA ASN A 66 21.54 -3.81 6.17
C ASN A 66 20.94 -3.92 4.77
N ILE A 67 19.73 -4.46 4.61
CA ILE A 67 19.02 -4.44 3.32
C ILE A 67 18.65 -3.00 2.92
N THR A 68 18.37 -2.13 3.89
CA THR A 68 18.06 -0.71 3.65
C THR A 68 19.29 0.18 3.54
N ASP A 69 20.42 -0.22 4.12
CA ASP A 69 21.71 0.50 4.12
C ASP A 69 22.72 -0.09 3.14
N ASP A 70 22.28 -1.04 2.28
CA ASP A 70 23.01 -1.46 1.09
C ASP A 70 23.02 -0.24 0.13
N LYS A 71 23.87 0.72 0.48
CA LYS A 71 24.13 1.92 -0.29
C LYS A 71 24.57 1.42 -1.67
N PRO A 72 23.81 1.69 -2.75
CA PRO A 72 24.40 1.61 -4.06
C PRO A 72 25.50 2.66 -4.09
N ASP A 73 26.72 2.16 -3.96
CA ASP A 73 28.02 2.82 -4.04
C ASP A 73 27.96 4.13 -4.84
N LYS A 74 27.65 5.26 -4.20
CA LYS A 74 27.47 6.61 -4.81
C LYS A 74 27.09 6.58 -6.30
N GLN A 75 26.07 5.82 -6.69
CA GLN A 75 25.73 5.66 -8.11
C GLN A 75 24.75 6.73 -8.56
N GLN A 76 25.34 7.91 -8.65
CA GLN A 76 25.08 8.99 -9.59
C GLN A 76 24.14 8.60 -10.76
N TYR A 77 22.93 9.17 -10.72
CA TYR A 77 21.94 9.32 -11.80
C TYR A 77 22.27 8.59 -13.10
N SER A 78 21.69 7.40 -13.29
CA SER A 78 21.74 6.69 -14.57
C SER A 78 20.48 7.00 -15.38
N SER A 79 20.65 7.69 -16.50
CA SER A 79 19.58 8.08 -17.41
C SER A 79 19.08 6.92 -18.28
N LEU A 80 17.85 7.06 -18.78
CA LEU A 80 17.18 6.15 -19.73
C LEU A 80 17.99 5.72 -20.98
N PRO A 81 17.79 4.48 -21.46
CA PRO A 81 18.01 4.06 -22.84
C PRO A 81 17.01 4.74 -23.80
N ARG A 82 17.48 5.16 -24.98
CA ARG A 82 16.62 5.77 -26.03
C ARG A 82 15.77 4.71 -26.75
N PRO A 83 14.50 5.00 -27.11
CA PRO A 83 13.74 4.22 -28.09
C PRO A 83 14.43 4.25 -29.46
N GLY A 84 14.63 3.06 -30.04
CA GLY A 84 15.45 2.85 -31.23
C GLY A 84 14.91 3.51 -32.50
N LYS A 85 15.85 4.07 -33.28
CA LYS A 85 15.80 4.07 -34.75
C LYS A 85 17.16 3.61 -35.25
N HIS A 86 17.14 2.66 -36.17
CA HIS A 86 18.30 1.97 -36.76
C HIS A 86 19.47 2.90 -37.09
N GLY A 87 20.68 2.50 -36.69
CA GLY A 87 21.93 3.15 -37.07
C GLY A 87 23.09 2.65 -36.21
N THR A 88 23.91 1.77 -36.77
CA THR A 88 25.09 1.14 -36.15
C THR A 88 26.11 2.17 -35.65
N THR A 89 26.26 2.37 -34.34
CA THR A 89 27.57 2.66 -33.70
C THR A 89 27.53 2.32 -32.20
N SER A 90 28.43 1.42 -31.79
CA SER A 90 28.67 0.96 -30.43
C SER A 90 29.48 1.99 -29.63
N LYS A 91 28.82 2.99 -29.04
CA LYS A 91 29.42 3.86 -28.01
C LYS A 91 28.43 4.06 -26.84
N PRO A 92 28.84 3.86 -25.57
CA PRO A 92 28.00 4.15 -24.42
C PRO A 92 27.78 5.67 -24.34
N LEU A 93 26.53 6.10 -24.45
CA LEU A 93 26.14 7.51 -24.29
C LEU A 93 26.20 7.87 -22.81
N LYS A 94 27.06 8.84 -22.47
CA LYS A 94 27.24 9.33 -21.09
C LYS A 94 25.96 9.99 -20.58
N ALA A 95 25.50 9.53 -19.40
CA ALA A 95 24.46 10.17 -18.61
C ALA A 95 24.89 11.58 -18.17
N VAL A 96 23.97 12.55 -18.19
CA VAL A 96 24.23 13.97 -17.88
C VAL A 96 23.49 14.35 -16.59
N ARG A 97 24.23 14.97 -15.67
CA ARG A 97 23.88 15.28 -14.27
C ARG A 97 22.74 16.32 -14.14
N LEU A 98 22.03 16.35 -13.00
CA LEU A 98 21.13 17.45 -12.60
C LEU A 98 21.88 18.44 -11.67
N ASP A 99 21.42 19.69 -11.60
CA ASP A 99 22.07 20.76 -10.81
C ASP A 99 21.64 20.74 -9.32
N SER A 100 22.50 21.21 -8.42
CA SER A 100 22.37 21.04 -6.96
C SER A 100 21.19 21.84 -6.36
N ASP A 101 20.92 23.02 -6.89
CA ASP A 101 19.85 23.91 -6.39
C ASP A 101 18.46 23.42 -6.82
N GLU A 102 18.39 22.88 -8.03
CA GLU A 102 17.23 22.22 -8.62
C GLU A 102 16.80 21.00 -7.78
N GLN A 103 17.76 20.17 -7.37
CA GLN A 103 17.50 18.98 -6.54
C GLN A 103 16.94 19.34 -5.16
N ALA A 104 17.38 20.45 -4.55
CA ALA A 104 16.91 20.90 -3.25
C ALA A 104 15.43 21.30 -3.24
N LYS A 105 14.93 21.89 -4.33
CA LYS A 105 13.52 22.29 -4.46
C LYS A 105 12.59 21.07 -4.52
N ILE A 106 12.95 20.07 -5.33
CA ILE A 106 12.18 18.82 -5.44
C ILE A 106 12.22 18.06 -4.11
N ALA A 107 13.37 18.05 -3.44
CA ALA A 107 13.56 17.43 -2.14
C ALA A 107 12.68 18.03 -1.03
N LYS A 108 12.30 19.32 -1.12
CA LYS A 108 11.34 19.95 -0.22
C LYS A 108 9.92 19.40 -0.43
N SER A 109 9.47 19.35 -1.68
CA SER A 109 8.13 18.84 -2.01
C SER A 109 7.96 17.36 -1.71
N GLY A 110 9.02 16.57 -1.89
CA GLY A 110 9.02 15.19 -1.46
C GLY A 110 9.02 15.01 0.07
N LEU A 111 9.64 15.91 0.85
CA LEU A 111 9.57 15.86 2.31
C LEU A 111 8.13 16.07 2.80
N GLU A 112 7.40 16.98 2.17
CA GLU A 112 5.99 17.21 2.47
C GLU A 112 5.14 15.96 2.12
N MET A 113 5.48 15.21 1.05
CA MET A 113 4.85 13.90 0.78
C MET A 113 5.10 12.88 1.89
N LYS A 114 6.33 12.82 2.45
CA LYS A 114 6.65 11.92 3.56
C LYS A 114 5.82 12.24 4.81
N MET A 115 5.66 13.52 5.16
CA MET A 115 4.87 13.93 6.32
C MET A 115 3.39 13.53 6.18
N MET A 116 2.82 13.71 4.98
CA MET A 116 1.44 13.27 4.70
C MET A 116 1.29 11.74 4.68
N SER A 117 2.34 11.02 4.28
CA SER A 117 2.41 9.55 4.30
C SER A 117 2.42 9.01 5.74
N SER A 118 3.10 9.68 6.68
CA SER A 118 3.13 9.29 8.10
C SER A 118 1.82 9.51 8.86
N GLU A 119 0.96 10.41 8.38
CA GLU A 119 -0.37 10.63 8.96
C GLU A 119 -1.40 9.58 8.52
N MET A 120 -1.06 8.74 7.53
CA MET A 120 -2.00 7.81 6.87
C MET A 120 -1.91 6.36 7.40
N ASP A 121 -1.58 6.17 8.68
CA ASP A 121 -1.38 4.86 9.34
C ASP A 121 -2.71 4.15 9.71
N ALA A 122 -3.76 4.37 8.91
CA ALA A 122 -5.05 3.71 9.04
C ALA A 122 -5.06 2.39 8.24
N GLU A 123 -5.69 1.34 8.79
CA GLU A 123 -5.71 -0.10 8.43
C GLU A 123 -6.15 -0.50 7.00
N THR A 124 -5.97 0.37 6.00
CA THR A 124 -6.25 0.09 4.59
C THR A 124 -4.96 -0.20 3.84
N ASP A 125 -4.74 -1.47 3.48
CA ASP A 125 -3.56 -1.96 2.78
C ASP A 125 -3.26 -1.18 1.48
N LYS A 126 -4.30 -0.64 0.82
CA LYS A 126 -4.17 0.16 -0.40
C LYS A 126 -3.64 1.57 -0.13
N ALA A 127 -4.08 2.21 0.94
CA ALA A 127 -3.52 3.49 1.37
C ALA A 127 -2.06 3.30 1.76
N LYS A 128 -1.73 2.23 2.49
CA LYS A 128 -0.35 1.86 2.81
C LYS A 128 0.51 1.61 1.56
N ASN A 129 -0.04 0.96 0.54
CA ASN A 129 0.64 0.74 -0.74
C ASN A 129 0.94 2.08 -1.45
N MET A 130 -0.05 2.97 -1.58
CA MET A 130 0.15 4.31 -2.16
C MET A 130 1.14 5.14 -1.35
N SER A 131 1.09 5.05 -0.01
CA SER A 131 2.06 5.67 0.90
C SER A 131 3.49 5.22 0.63
N SER A 132 3.70 3.91 0.44
CA SER A 132 4.99 3.32 0.05
C SER A 132 5.47 3.79 -1.31
N MET A 133 4.57 3.88 -2.30
CA MET A 133 4.89 4.40 -3.63
C MET A 133 5.30 5.88 -3.58
N ALA A 134 4.53 6.72 -2.89
CA ALA A 134 4.85 8.14 -2.69
C ALA A 134 6.18 8.32 -1.95
N PHE A 135 6.47 7.45 -0.97
CA PHE A 135 7.75 7.45 -0.27
C PHE A 135 8.92 7.08 -1.19
N ALA A 136 8.77 6.10 -2.08
CA ALA A 136 9.79 5.78 -3.08
C ALA A 136 10.05 6.97 -4.03
N MET A 137 8.99 7.69 -4.43
CA MET A 137 9.11 8.90 -5.24
C MET A 137 9.79 10.04 -4.46
N TYR A 138 9.56 10.16 -3.14
CA TYR A 138 10.31 11.07 -2.28
C TYR A 138 11.80 10.71 -2.21
N GLN A 139 12.14 9.44 -1.96
CA GLN A 139 13.52 9.00 -1.88
C GLN A 139 14.27 9.32 -3.19
N PHE A 140 13.61 9.16 -4.34
CA PHE A 140 14.15 9.58 -5.63
C PHE A 140 14.57 11.06 -5.65
N THR A 141 13.78 11.96 -5.05
CA THR A 141 14.12 13.40 -4.98
C THR A 141 15.39 13.68 -4.16
N LYS A 142 15.75 12.76 -3.26
CA LYS A 142 16.97 12.80 -2.44
C LYS A 142 18.15 12.08 -3.08
N GLY A 143 17.94 11.41 -4.21
CA GLY A 143 18.93 10.51 -4.81
C GLY A 143 19.12 9.22 -4.02
N GLU A 144 18.09 8.81 -3.27
CA GLU A 144 18.07 7.62 -2.42
C GLU A 144 16.98 6.63 -2.90
N GLY A 145 17.00 5.41 -2.36
CA GLY A 145 15.94 4.43 -2.58
C GLY A 145 16.08 3.65 -3.88
N ARG A 146 14.99 2.98 -4.28
CA ARG A 146 14.99 1.97 -5.36
C ARG A 146 14.84 2.53 -6.78
N LEU A 147 14.47 3.80 -6.92
CA LEU A 147 14.24 4.44 -8.21
C LEU A 147 15.55 5.08 -8.65
N ASN A 148 16.15 4.59 -9.74
CA ASN A 148 17.49 5.00 -10.17
C ASN A 148 17.44 5.91 -11.40
N THR A 149 16.36 5.82 -12.18
CA THR A 149 16.17 6.55 -13.41
C THR A 149 14.91 7.43 -13.34
N THR A 150 14.87 8.49 -14.15
CA THR A 150 13.65 9.31 -14.31
C THR A 150 12.50 8.49 -14.90
N GLN A 151 12.78 7.42 -15.65
CA GLN A 151 11.74 6.52 -16.12
C GLN A 151 11.14 5.71 -14.99
N ASP A 152 11.96 5.24 -14.06
CA ASP A 152 11.48 4.49 -12.90
C ASP A 152 10.50 5.37 -12.12
N LEU A 153 10.81 6.67 -11.97
CA LEU A 153 9.89 7.64 -11.38
C LEU A 153 8.57 7.76 -12.16
N PHE A 154 8.65 7.89 -13.49
CA PHE A 154 7.46 8.00 -14.34
C PHE A 154 6.60 6.74 -14.28
N THR A 155 7.19 5.56 -14.42
CA THR A 155 6.50 4.28 -14.26
C THR A 155 5.92 4.12 -12.84
N GLN A 156 6.64 4.54 -11.79
CA GLN A 156 6.12 4.54 -10.43
C GLN A 156 4.92 5.47 -10.26
N ALA A 157 4.91 6.63 -10.92
CA ALA A 157 3.79 7.56 -10.95
C ALA A 157 2.57 7.02 -11.71
N GLU A 158 2.77 6.25 -12.79
CA GLU A 158 1.69 5.53 -13.46
C GLU A 158 1.03 4.52 -12.54
N TYR A 159 1.82 3.68 -11.85
CA TYR A 159 1.31 2.75 -10.86
C TYR A 159 0.58 3.44 -9.70
N PHE A 160 1.09 4.59 -9.24
CA PHE A 160 0.43 5.39 -8.22
C PHE A 160 -0.95 5.88 -8.70
N ALA A 161 -1.04 6.39 -9.93
CA ALA A 161 -2.29 6.84 -10.53
C ALA A 161 -3.31 5.69 -10.71
N GLU A 162 -2.84 4.50 -11.07
CA GLU A 162 -3.69 3.29 -11.17
C GLU A 162 -4.26 2.88 -9.81
N GLU A 163 -3.44 2.86 -8.76
CA GLU A 163 -3.89 2.50 -7.42
C GLU A 163 -4.85 3.55 -6.83
N ALA A 164 -4.60 4.83 -7.09
CA ALA A 164 -5.52 5.93 -6.74
C ALA A 164 -6.89 5.77 -7.44
N ASN A 165 -6.89 5.40 -8.72
CA ASN A 165 -8.13 5.12 -9.46
C ASN A 165 -8.86 3.88 -8.91
N ARG A 166 -8.11 2.86 -8.45
CA ARG A 166 -8.69 1.68 -7.79
C ARG A 166 -9.33 2.04 -6.45
N LEU A 167 -8.66 2.86 -5.64
CA LEU A 167 -9.20 3.39 -4.39
C LEU A 167 -10.51 4.15 -4.66
N TYR A 168 -10.51 5.05 -5.64
CA TYR A 168 -11.70 5.83 -6.01
C TYR A 168 -12.93 4.94 -6.25
N LYS A 169 -12.78 3.87 -7.05
CA LYS A 169 -13.89 2.94 -7.35
C LYS A 169 -14.45 2.26 -6.10
N ILE A 170 -13.57 1.86 -5.19
CA ILE A 170 -13.97 1.17 -3.96
C ILE A 170 -14.67 2.12 -3.00
N VAL A 171 -14.09 3.30 -2.80
CA VAL A 171 -14.68 4.32 -1.93
C VAL A 171 -16.00 4.82 -2.52
N ARG A 172 -16.12 4.89 -3.86
CA ARG A 172 -17.39 5.20 -4.52
C ARG A 172 -18.45 4.15 -4.18
N GLN A 173 -18.10 2.87 -4.22
CA GLN A 173 -19.00 1.79 -3.81
C GLN A 173 -19.39 1.89 -2.33
N PHE A 174 -18.43 2.15 -1.45
CA PHE A 174 -18.67 2.37 -0.03
C PHE A 174 -19.63 3.54 0.23
N SER A 175 -19.49 4.64 -0.52
CA SER A 175 -20.33 5.83 -0.37
C SER A 175 -21.83 5.55 -0.55
N TYR A 176 -22.21 4.48 -1.28
CA TYR A 176 -23.60 4.07 -1.41
C TYR A 176 -24.18 3.50 -0.11
N GLN A 177 -23.33 2.90 0.74
CA GLN A 177 -23.73 2.36 2.04
C GLN A 177 -23.79 3.44 3.12
N VAL A 178 -23.07 4.56 2.93
CA VAL A 178 -23.11 5.69 3.86
C VAL A 178 -24.50 6.36 3.80
N PRO A 179 -25.20 6.51 4.93
CA PRO A 179 -26.48 7.23 4.99
C PRO A 179 -26.37 8.67 4.48
N ALA A 180 -27.46 9.20 3.91
CA ALA A 180 -27.50 10.58 3.48
C ALA A 180 -27.28 11.53 4.67
N GLY A 181 -26.35 12.47 4.53
CA GLY A 181 -25.97 13.39 5.60
C GLY A 181 -24.72 14.19 5.26
N THR A 182 -24.27 15.00 6.21
CA THR A 182 -23.09 15.86 6.07
C THR A 182 -21.82 15.06 5.80
N ALA A 183 -21.62 13.95 6.52
CA ALA A 183 -20.46 13.08 6.38
C ALA A 183 -20.33 12.48 4.96
N LYS A 184 -21.45 12.04 4.37
CA LYS A 184 -21.46 11.56 2.97
C LYS A 184 -21.14 12.68 1.98
N LYS A 185 -21.70 13.87 2.20
CA LYS A 185 -21.45 15.03 1.32
C LYS A 185 -19.97 15.42 1.33
N GLU A 186 -19.36 15.46 2.50
CA GLU A 186 -17.93 15.77 2.68
C GLU A 186 -17.04 14.71 2.03
N LEU A 187 -17.34 13.42 2.24
CA LEU A 187 -16.64 12.31 1.58
C LEU A 187 -16.69 12.45 0.05
N LEU A 188 -17.87 12.71 -0.53
CA LEU A 188 -18.02 12.86 -1.97
C LEU A 188 -17.30 14.09 -2.51
N GLU A 189 -17.27 15.19 -1.75
CA GLU A 189 -16.55 16.41 -2.15
C GLU A 189 -15.04 16.17 -2.34
N HIS A 190 -14.43 15.33 -1.49
CA HIS A 190 -13.04 14.94 -1.65
C HIS A 190 -12.87 13.87 -2.73
N LEU A 191 -13.74 12.86 -2.73
CA LEU A 191 -13.66 11.73 -3.66
C LEU A 191 -13.79 12.17 -5.12
N ASP A 192 -14.68 13.12 -5.43
CA ASP A 192 -14.93 13.58 -6.80
C ASP A 192 -13.75 14.39 -7.38
N LYS A 193 -12.80 14.83 -6.56
CA LYS A 193 -11.55 15.47 -7.00
C LYS A 193 -10.50 14.45 -7.46
N VAL A 194 -10.56 13.21 -6.98
CA VAL A 194 -9.55 12.16 -7.26
C VAL A 194 -9.39 11.88 -8.76
N PRO A 195 -10.46 11.68 -9.56
CA PRO A 195 -10.31 11.41 -10.99
C PRO A 195 -9.56 12.51 -11.75
N THR A 196 -9.78 13.78 -11.39
CA THR A 196 -9.11 14.93 -12.01
C THR A 196 -7.60 14.88 -11.77
N TYR A 197 -7.17 14.68 -10.52
CA TYR A 197 -5.75 14.59 -10.19
C TYR A 197 -5.06 13.35 -10.79
N VAL A 198 -5.79 12.22 -10.85
CA VAL A 198 -5.31 11.02 -11.56
C VAL A 198 -5.07 11.32 -13.05
N GLN A 199 -6.01 11.99 -13.71
CA GLN A 199 -5.87 12.35 -15.13
C GLN A 199 -4.72 13.34 -15.36
N GLN A 200 -4.58 14.35 -14.50
CA GLN A 200 -3.48 15.31 -14.55
C GLN A 200 -2.12 14.61 -14.47
N LEU A 201 -1.93 13.76 -13.45
CA LEU A 201 -0.71 12.98 -13.29
C LEU A 201 -0.43 12.08 -14.50
N GLN A 202 -1.45 11.35 -15.00
CA GLN A 202 -1.29 10.48 -16.18
C GLN A 202 -0.93 11.26 -17.45
N PHE A 203 -1.50 12.45 -17.65
CA PHE A 203 -1.17 13.29 -18.80
C PHE A 203 0.28 13.75 -18.74
N THR A 204 0.71 14.29 -17.59
CA THR A 204 2.09 14.73 -17.38
C THR A 204 3.08 13.60 -17.60
N VAL A 205 2.80 12.39 -17.10
CA VAL A 205 3.70 11.25 -17.25
C VAL A 205 3.79 10.76 -18.71
N LYS A 206 2.69 10.77 -19.46
CA LYS A 206 2.66 10.33 -20.87
C LYS A 206 3.23 11.36 -21.84
N GLU A 207 3.33 12.62 -21.45
CA GLU A 207 3.84 13.69 -22.32
C GLU A 207 5.31 13.45 -22.71
N PRO A 208 5.63 13.27 -24.00
CA PRO A 208 7.01 13.09 -24.43
C PRO A 208 7.79 14.38 -24.19
N THR A 209 8.97 14.27 -23.59
CA THR A 209 9.86 15.41 -23.30
C THR A 209 11.26 15.11 -23.80
N VAL A 210 11.89 16.12 -24.40
CA VAL A 210 13.24 16.02 -24.97
C VAL A 210 14.09 17.17 -24.44
N GLY A 211 15.28 16.83 -23.95
CA GLY A 211 16.24 17.82 -23.43
C GLY A 211 16.18 17.96 -21.91
N ARG A 212 17.34 18.28 -21.33
CA ARG A 212 17.59 18.24 -19.88
C ARG A 212 16.63 19.11 -19.06
N ALA A 213 16.46 20.38 -19.45
CA ALA A 213 15.60 21.31 -18.73
C ALA A 213 14.11 20.88 -18.76
N ALA A 214 13.63 20.40 -19.91
CA ALA A 214 12.27 19.90 -20.05
C ALA A 214 12.03 18.63 -19.23
N THR A 215 12.99 17.69 -19.21
CA THR A 215 12.91 16.50 -18.36
C THR A 215 12.88 16.86 -16.87
N PHE A 216 13.68 17.84 -16.45
CA PHE A 216 13.68 18.29 -15.06
C PHE A 216 12.33 18.91 -14.66
N SER A 217 11.80 19.80 -15.50
CA SER A 217 10.48 20.39 -15.27
C SER A 217 9.38 19.33 -15.21
N LYS A 218 9.44 18.30 -16.06
CA LYS A 218 8.50 17.18 -16.01
C LYS A 218 8.63 16.40 -14.69
N VAL A 219 9.85 16.14 -14.22
CA VAL A 219 10.08 15.48 -12.92
C VAL A 219 9.49 16.31 -11.78
N ASP A 220 9.74 17.63 -11.72
CA ASP A 220 9.14 18.51 -10.70
C ASP A 220 7.61 18.44 -10.76
N ASN A 221 7.03 18.55 -11.96
CA ASN A 221 5.57 18.45 -12.14
C ASN A 221 5.02 17.10 -11.66
N VAL A 222 5.62 15.96 -12.03
CA VAL A 222 5.18 14.63 -11.58
C VAL A 222 5.21 14.52 -10.05
N ILE A 223 6.25 15.05 -9.40
CA ILE A 223 6.37 15.09 -7.94
C ILE A 223 5.26 15.97 -7.33
N GLN A 224 5.01 17.17 -7.88
CA GLN A 224 3.92 18.02 -7.39
C GLN A 224 2.55 17.38 -7.57
N GLU A 225 2.23 16.86 -8.75
CA GLU A 225 0.92 16.25 -9.04
C GLU A 225 0.67 15.04 -8.13
N THR A 226 1.69 14.21 -7.90
CA THR A 226 1.62 13.09 -6.94
C THR A 226 1.30 13.56 -5.53
N LYS A 227 1.96 14.65 -5.08
CA LYS A 227 1.70 15.25 -3.77
C LYS A 227 0.26 15.77 -3.64
N HIS A 228 -0.25 16.48 -4.64
CA HIS A 228 -1.62 16.99 -4.63
C HIS A 228 -2.64 15.83 -4.58
N LEU A 229 -2.43 14.79 -5.40
CA LEU A 229 -3.27 13.60 -5.41
C LEU A 229 -3.24 12.88 -4.04
N MET A 230 -2.05 12.72 -3.44
CA MET A 230 -1.89 12.11 -2.12
C MET A 230 -2.64 12.88 -1.03
N ASN A 231 -2.60 14.22 -1.03
CA ASN A 231 -3.32 15.04 -0.06
C ASN A 231 -4.84 14.81 -0.13
N VAL A 232 -5.40 14.74 -1.34
CA VAL A 232 -6.82 14.43 -1.52
C VAL A 232 -7.12 13.00 -1.05
N ILE A 233 -6.26 12.04 -1.38
CA ILE A 233 -6.41 10.64 -0.93
C ILE A 233 -6.44 10.54 0.59
N SER A 234 -5.52 11.21 1.30
CA SER A 234 -5.51 11.22 2.77
C SER A 234 -6.85 11.71 3.33
N LYS A 235 -7.39 12.81 2.80
CA LYS A 235 -8.71 13.33 3.23
C LYS A 235 -9.85 12.35 2.96
N VAL A 236 -9.83 11.68 1.79
CA VAL A 236 -10.80 10.63 1.46
C VAL A 236 -10.73 9.48 2.45
N VAL A 237 -9.54 8.99 2.78
CA VAL A 237 -9.34 7.89 3.74
C VAL A 237 -9.82 8.28 5.13
N THR A 238 -9.45 9.46 5.63
CA THR A 238 -9.89 9.96 6.94
C THR A 238 -11.41 10.07 7.02
N THR A 239 -12.05 10.72 6.05
CA THR A 239 -13.51 10.87 6.03
C THR A 239 -14.25 9.53 5.86
N CYS A 240 -13.66 8.55 5.17
CA CYS A 240 -14.20 7.19 5.12
C CYS A 240 -14.18 6.51 6.48
N PHE A 241 -13.08 6.63 7.22
CA PHE A 241 -12.93 6.05 8.55
C PHE A 241 -13.95 6.64 9.52
N ASP A 242 -14.14 7.96 9.50
CA ASP A 242 -15.16 8.63 10.31
C ASP A 242 -16.57 8.14 9.97
N CYS A 243 -16.87 7.96 8.67
CA CYS A 243 -18.15 7.38 8.23
C CYS A 243 -18.32 5.93 8.73
N ALA A 244 -17.28 5.09 8.58
CA ALA A 244 -17.32 3.70 8.99
C ALA A 244 -17.57 3.56 10.48
N ASN A 245 -16.87 4.34 11.32
CA ASN A 245 -17.05 4.32 12.78
C ASN A 245 -18.41 4.86 13.20
N LYS A 246 -18.85 5.97 12.61
CA LYS A 246 -20.11 6.62 12.96
C LYS A 246 -21.33 5.73 12.65
N TYR A 247 -21.29 5.01 11.54
CA TYR A 247 -22.42 4.20 11.08
C TYR A 247 -22.21 2.69 11.26
N LYS A 248 -21.10 2.30 11.90
CA LYS A 248 -20.69 0.88 12.09
C LYS A 248 -20.73 0.09 10.78
N LEU A 249 -20.26 0.71 9.70
CA LEU A 249 -20.25 0.11 8.37
C LEU A 249 -19.01 -0.76 8.22
N ASP A 250 -19.18 -1.89 7.53
CA ASP A 250 -18.07 -2.77 7.22
C ASP A 250 -17.24 -2.19 6.05
N PHE A 251 -16.04 -1.71 6.38
CA PHE A 251 -15.10 -1.11 5.45
C PHE A 251 -14.00 -2.09 4.98
N THR A 252 -14.16 -3.39 5.29
CA THR A 252 -13.19 -4.46 4.98
C THR A 252 -12.89 -4.65 3.49
N GLY A 253 -13.70 -4.07 2.58
CA GLY A 253 -13.45 -4.08 1.12
C GLY A 253 -12.14 -3.41 0.66
N LEU A 254 -11.41 -2.73 1.55
CA LEU A 254 -10.08 -2.18 1.28
C LEU A 254 -8.91 -3.05 1.80
N SER A 255 -9.18 -4.03 2.68
CA SER A 255 -8.13 -4.72 3.44
C SER A 255 -7.63 -6.01 2.76
N ALA A 256 -8.42 -6.74 1.98
CA ALA A 256 -7.92 -7.89 1.22
C ALA A 256 -8.91 -8.33 0.13
N GLY A 257 -8.44 -9.07 -0.87
CA GLY A 257 -9.26 -9.58 -1.97
C GLY A 257 -10.48 -10.38 -1.50
N GLY A 258 -11.67 -9.83 -1.73
CA GLY A 258 -12.94 -10.53 -1.55
C GLY A 258 -13.43 -11.11 -2.86
N ALA A 259 -12.99 -12.31 -3.19
CA ALA A 259 -13.80 -13.20 -4.01
C ALA A 259 -14.98 -13.67 -3.15
N GLY A 260 -16.20 -13.36 -3.60
CA GLY A 260 -17.43 -14.06 -3.18
C GLY A 260 -18.03 -13.67 -1.83
N ALA A 261 -19.05 -12.79 -1.87
CA ALA A 261 -20.11 -12.77 -0.86
C ALA A 261 -21.42 -12.22 -1.47
N SER A 262 -21.94 -12.89 -2.50
CA SER A 262 -23.38 -12.87 -2.80
C SER A 262 -23.97 -14.15 -2.24
N ARG A 263 -24.31 -14.15 -0.95
CA ARG A 263 -25.29 -15.09 -0.38
C ARG A 263 -26.51 -14.26 0.02
N GLY A 264 -27.42 -14.09 -0.93
CA GLY A 264 -28.76 -13.64 -0.65
C GLY A 264 -29.53 -14.80 -0.02
N THR A 265 -29.64 -14.79 1.30
CA THR A 265 -30.71 -15.48 2.02
C THR A 265 -32.01 -14.75 1.73
N ARG A 266 -32.91 -15.39 0.99
CA ARG A 266 -34.33 -15.04 0.97
C ARG A 266 -35.08 -16.20 1.61
N ASP A 267 -35.61 -15.91 2.78
CA ASP A 267 -36.46 -16.78 3.58
C ASP A 267 -37.76 -17.14 2.84
N GLU A 268 -38.20 -18.35 3.14
CA GLU A 268 -39.48 -18.93 2.78
C GLU A 268 -40.64 -18.18 3.44
N GLU A 269 -41.75 -17.98 2.71
CA GLU A 269 -43.08 -18.10 3.32
C GLU A 269 -44.11 -18.60 2.30
N SER A 270 -44.54 -19.85 2.54
CA SER A 270 -45.91 -20.38 2.53
C SER A 270 -46.91 -19.99 1.42
N GLY A 271 -47.44 -21.02 0.74
CA GLY A 271 -48.70 -20.92 0.00
C GLY A 271 -48.96 -22.16 -0.86
N GLY A 272 -49.68 -23.13 -0.28
CA GLY A 272 -49.90 -24.45 -0.87
C GLY A 272 -50.86 -24.51 -2.07
N GLY A 273 -51.07 -25.72 -2.57
CA GLY A 273 -52.08 -26.02 -3.59
C GLY A 273 -51.58 -27.06 -4.59
N GLY A 274 -52.06 -28.30 -4.45
CA GLY A 274 -51.68 -29.40 -5.33
C GLY A 274 -52.26 -29.31 -6.75
N GLY A 275 -51.82 -30.24 -7.59
CA GLY A 275 -52.38 -30.44 -8.93
C GLY A 275 -51.42 -31.25 -9.80
N THR A 276 -51.83 -32.47 -10.11
CA THR A 276 -51.30 -33.39 -11.12
C THR A 276 -51.30 -32.70 -12.51
N ASP A 277 -50.53 -33.05 -13.54
CA ASP A 277 -50.47 -34.33 -14.25
C ASP A 277 -49.45 -34.27 -15.42
N ALA A 278 -48.93 -35.46 -15.77
CA ALA A 278 -48.57 -35.98 -17.10
C ALA A 278 -47.76 -35.17 -18.15
N LYS A 279 -46.46 -35.51 -18.28
CA LYS A 279 -45.76 -36.22 -19.41
C LYS A 279 -45.96 -35.77 -20.90
N PRO A 280 -45.22 -36.30 -21.90
CA PRO A 280 -44.03 -35.69 -22.52
C PRO A 280 -44.09 -35.57 -24.08
N GLY A 281 -43.06 -34.98 -24.68
CA GLY A 281 -42.73 -35.11 -26.11
C GLY A 281 -41.73 -34.01 -26.48
N GLY A 282 -40.57 -34.22 -27.08
CA GLY A 282 -40.13 -35.23 -28.04
C GLY A 282 -39.60 -34.47 -29.26
N SER A 283 -38.29 -34.59 -29.52
CA SER A 283 -37.59 -34.59 -30.83
C SER A 283 -38.09 -33.63 -31.94
N THR A 284 -37.30 -32.84 -32.65
CA THR A 284 -35.99 -33.08 -33.29
C THR A 284 -35.65 -31.83 -34.12
N SER A 285 -34.35 -31.66 -34.44
CA SER A 285 -33.78 -31.08 -35.68
C SER A 285 -34.35 -29.77 -36.25
N ASP A 286 -33.51 -28.76 -36.50
CA ASP A 286 -32.75 -28.77 -37.76
C ASP A 286 -31.65 -27.70 -37.81
N THR A 287 -30.78 -27.90 -38.79
CA THR A 287 -29.48 -27.30 -39.06
C THR A 287 -29.61 -26.10 -40.02
N ALA A 288 -28.60 -25.22 -39.99
CA ALA A 288 -28.20 -24.27 -41.04
C ALA A 288 -29.10 -23.05 -41.33
N MET A 289 -28.61 -21.85 -40.99
CA MET A 289 -27.69 -21.04 -41.81
C MET A 289 -27.02 -19.97 -40.94
#